data_AF-A0AAV3ZNJ1-F1
#
_entry.id   AF-A0AAV3ZNJ1-F1
#
_cell.length_a   1.000
_cell.length_b   1.000
_cell.length_c   1.000
_cell.angle_alpha   90.00
_cell.angle_beta   90.00
_cell.angle_gamma   90.00
#
_symmetry.space_group_name_H-M   'P 1'
#
loop_
_entity.id
_entity.type
_entity.pdbx_description
1 polymer ?
#
loop_
_entity_poly.entity_id
_entity_poly.type
_entity_poly.pdbx_seq_one_letter_code
_entity_poly.pdbx_strand_id
1 'polypeptide(L)'
;MILQGNLKFDYCFVLELLCSYGPREVLRREDFSLKGQLTCDFKFTTFSCRQRRQYQQDSQEKDLSVLVLEALEPAVCLHKYPKSQINIFITVLQHDGSALSAAITCASVALASAGIEMYDLVVASSA
;
A
#
# COMPACT_ATOMS: atom_id res chain seq x y z
N MET A 1 -18.43 -3.11 -6.34
CA MET A 1 -17.57 -4.23 -6.79
C MET A 1 -16.25 -4.05 -6.07
N ILE A 2 -15.89 -4.93 -5.13
CA ILE A 2 -14.62 -4.82 -4.40
C ILE A 2 -13.61 -5.64 -5.21
N LEU A 3 -12.63 -4.98 -5.80
CA LEU A 3 -11.48 -5.67 -6.40
C LEU A 3 -10.49 -5.92 -5.25
N GLN A 4 -10.36 -7.20 -4.86
CA GLN A 4 -9.33 -7.65 -3.92
C GLN A 4 -8.23 -8.35 -4.70
N GLY A 5 -7.05 -7.74 -4.72
CA GLY A 5 -5.83 -8.34 -5.24
C GLY A 5 -4.98 -8.84 -4.09
N ASN A 6 -4.62 -10.13 -4.09
CA ASN A 6 -3.68 -10.71 -3.13
C ASN A 6 -2.48 -11.24 -3.91
N LEU A 7 -1.28 -10.76 -3.56
CA LEU A 7 -0.05 -11.24 -4.18
C LEU A 7 0.93 -11.68 -3.09
N LYS A 8 1.46 -12.89 -3.25
CA LYS A 8 2.51 -13.47 -2.40
C LYS A 8 3.76 -13.65 -3.25
N PHE A 9 4.84 -12.98 -2.87
CA PHE A 9 6.15 -13.21 -3.46
C PHE A 9 6.99 -14.14 -2.57
N ASP A 10 7.87 -14.93 -3.19
CA ASP A 10 8.82 -15.83 -2.48
C ASP A 10 9.77 -15.08 -1.54
N TYR A 11 10.01 -13.78 -1.79
CA TYR A 11 10.58 -12.87 -0.80
C TYR A 11 9.43 -12.47 0.14
N CYS A 12 9.40 -13.03 1.35
CA CYS A 12 8.25 -13.15 2.26
C CYS A 12 7.50 -11.84 2.65
N PHE A 13 6.76 -11.25 1.70
CA PHE A 13 5.87 -10.10 1.85
C PHE A 13 4.46 -10.49 1.40
N VAL A 14 3.47 -10.22 2.25
CA VAL A 14 2.05 -10.38 1.90
C VAL A 14 1.47 -9.00 1.66
N LEU A 15 1.00 -8.77 0.44
CA LEU A 15 0.28 -7.55 0.09
C LEU A 15 -1.19 -7.87 -0.15
N GLU A 16 -2.05 -7.15 0.55
CA GLU A 16 -3.50 -7.18 0.33
C GLU A 16 -3.95 -5.81 -0.17
N LEU A 17 -4.56 -5.79 -1.36
CA LEU A 17 -5.16 -4.58 -1.94
C LEU A 17 -6.66 -4.62 -1.74
N LEU A 18 -7.21 -3.58 -1.14
CA LEU A 18 -8.65 -3.38 -1.00
C LEU A 18 -9.05 -2.10 -1.73
N CYS A 19 -9.67 -2.25 -2.89
CA CYS A 19 -10.31 -1.13 -3.58
C CYS A 19 -11.80 -1.12 -3.26
N SER A 20 -12.23 -0.17 -2.42
CA SER A 20 -13.66 -0.01 -2.12
C SER A 20 -14.27 1.07 -3.01
N TYR A 21 -15.00 0.63 -4.04
CA TYR A 21 -15.88 1.48 -4.83
C TYR A 21 -17.31 1.32 -4.32
N GLY A 22 -17.78 2.30 -3.55
CA GLY A 22 -19.13 2.35 -3.01
C GLY A 22 -19.37 3.69 -2.31
N PRO A 23 -20.62 4.07 -1.99
CA PRO A 23 -20.93 5.30 -1.30
C PRO A 23 -20.44 5.20 0.15
N ARG A 24 -19.12 5.32 0.35
CA ARG A 24 -18.53 5.59 1.66
C ARG A 24 -18.69 7.09 1.87
N GLU A 25 -19.50 7.46 2.85
CA GLU A 25 -19.37 8.78 3.46
C GLU A 25 -17.92 8.90 3.94
N VAL A 26 -17.16 9.79 3.29
CA VAL A 26 -15.87 10.22 3.81
C VAL A 26 -16.19 10.81 5.19
N LEU A 27 -15.80 10.12 6.26
CA LEU A 27 -16.16 10.47 7.64
C LEU A 27 -15.69 11.88 8.04
N ARG A 28 -14.83 12.52 7.23
CA ARG A 28 -14.45 13.93 7.31
C ARG A 28 -14.90 14.68 6.06
N ARG A 29 -15.84 15.59 6.25
CA ARG A 29 -16.54 16.42 5.25
C ARG A 29 -15.66 17.49 4.56
N GLU A 30 -14.35 17.40 4.56
CA GLU A 30 -13.51 18.59 4.29
C GLU A 30 -12.95 18.67 2.87
N ASP A 31 -12.75 17.57 2.16
CA ASP A 31 -12.13 17.64 0.83
C ASP A 31 -12.98 16.95 -0.24
N PHE A 32 -13.81 17.76 -0.91
CA PHE A 32 -14.39 17.41 -2.19
C PHE A 32 -13.27 17.33 -3.25
N SER A 33 -12.43 16.30 -3.17
CA SER A 33 -11.37 16.10 -4.14
C SER A 33 -11.93 15.40 -5.37
N LEU A 34 -11.70 16.01 -6.53
CA LEU A 34 -11.95 15.38 -7.82
C LEU A 34 -11.01 14.18 -8.08
N LYS A 35 -9.96 14.04 -7.26
CA LYS A 35 -9.01 12.92 -7.31
C LYS A 35 -9.41 11.83 -6.33
N GLY A 36 -9.15 10.58 -6.70
CA GLY A 36 -9.19 9.45 -5.76
C GLY A 36 -8.19 9.61 -4.63
N GLN A 37 -8.46 8.96 -3.50
CA GLN A 37 -7.54 8.93 -2.36
C GLN A 37 -6.80 7.60 -2.32
N LEU A 38 -5.48 7.67 -2.11
CA LEU A 38 -4.63 6.52 -1.85
C LEU A 38 -4.35 6.48 -0.34
N THR A 39 -4.48 5.31 0.26
CA THR A 39 -4.07 5.08 1.65
C THR A 39 -3.24 3.81 1.70
N CYS A 40 -2.17 3.81 2.48
CA CYS A 40 -1.37 2.63 2.70
C CYS A 40 -1.12 2.41 4.18
N ASP A 41 -1.23 1.16 4.58
CA ASP A 41 -0.94 0.71 5.92
C ASP A 41 0.21 -0.29 5.85
N PHE A 42 1.36 0.09 6.39
CA PHE A 42 2.52 -0.77 6.53
C PHE A 42 2.51 -1.41 7.92
N LYS A 43 2.61 -2.74 7.98
CA LYS A 43 2.65 -3.49 9.23
C LYS A 43 3.71 -4.58 9.19
N PHE A 44 4.51 -4.66 10.24
CA PHE A 44 5.36 -5.81 10.50
C PHE A 44 4.60 -6.82 11.35
N THR A 45 4.72 -8.10 11.00
CA THR A 45 4.21 -9.13 11.91
C THR A 45 5.13 -9.26 13.13
N THR A 46 4.54 -9.68 14.25
CA THR A 46 5.25 -9.79 15.54
C THR A 46 6.41 -10.79 15.52
N PHE A 47 6.46 -11.68 14.52
CA PHE A 47 7.53 -12.67 14.32
C PHE A 47 8.55 -12.26 13.26
N SER A 48 8.32 -11.17 12.50
CA SER A 48 9.24 -10.71 11.44
C SER A 48 10.55 -10.14 12.01
N CYS A 49 10.51 -9.62 13.24
CA CYS A 49 11.66 -9.01 13.88
C CYS A 49 12.25 -9.94 14.95
N ARG A 50 13.59 -9.92 15.06
CA ARG A 50 14.33 -10.65 16.09
C ARG A 50 13.92 -10.23 17.51
N GLN A 51 13.46 -8.99 17.66
CA GLN A 51 12.77 -8.49 18.85
C GLN A 51 11.27 -8.44 18.56
N ARG A 52 10.48 -9.12 19.41
CA ARG A 52 9.02 -9.22 19.24
C ARG A 52 8.39 -7.84 19.35
N ARG A 53 7.80 -7.36 18.25
CA ARG A 53 7.05 -6.09 18.23
C ARG A 53 5.67 -6.26 18.85
N GLN A 54 5.15 -5.16 19.39
CA GLN A 54 3.77 -5.11 19.86
C GLN A 54 2.80 -5.07 18.67
N TYR A 55 1.52 -5.36 18.91
CA TYR A 55 0.50 -5.29 17.87
C TYR A 55 0.16 -3.85 17.44
N GLN A 56 0.57 -2.85 18.23
CA GLN A 56 0.35 -1.44 17.93
C GLN A 56 1.29 -0.96 16.83
N GLN A 57 0.80 -0.02 16.02
CA GLN A 57 1.59 0.61 14.97
C GLN A 57 2.76 1.38 15.57
N ASP A 58 3.97 0.96 15.23
CA ASP A 58 5.19 1.67 15.61
C ASP A 58 5.33 2.99 14.84
N SER A 59 6.10 3.94 15.37
CA SER A 59 6.42 5.18 14.62
C SER A 59 7.11 4.87 13.30
N GLN A 60 8.03 3.90 13.32
CA GLN A 60 8.72 3.39 12.13
C GLN A 60 7.73 2.95 11.05
N GLU A 61 6.71 2.17 11.41
CA GLU A 61 5.71 1.67 10.44
C GLU A 61 4.92 2.81 9.79
N LYS A 62 4.61 3.86 10.55
CA LYS A 62 3.95 5.05 10.01
C LYS A 62 4.84 5.78 9.03
N ASP A 63 6.13 5.95 9.35
CA ASP A 63 7.09 6.59 8.47
C ASP A 63 7.25 5.80 7.15
N LEU A 64 7.34 4.47 7.22
CA LEU A 64 7.40 3.61 6.03
C LEU A 64 6.12 3.70 5.21
N SER A 65 4.96 3.78 5.85
CA SER A 65 3.67 3.94 5.17
C SER A 65 3.69 5.24 4.36
N VAL A 66 4.03 6.37 4.98
CA VAL A 66 4.08 7.67 4.29
C VAL A 66 5.05 7.64 3.10
N LEU A 67 6.24 7.05 3.26
CA LEU A 67 7.21 6.90 2.18
C LEU A 67 6.68 6.09 0.99
N VAL A 68 5.99 4.99 1.25
CA VAL A 68 5.40 4.16 0.18
C VAL A 68 4.24 4.90 -0.49
N LEU A 69 3.45 5.66 0.27
CA LEU A 69 2.36 6.48 -0.26
C LEU A 69 2.90 7.51 -1.24
N GLU A 70 3.90 8.29 -0.81
CA GLU A 70 4.52 9.35 -1.60
C GLU A 70 5.19 8.81 -2.86
N ALA A 71 5.76 7.61 -2.81
CA ALA A 71 6.35 6.94 -3.97
C ALA A 71 5.30 6.46 -4.99
N LEU A 72 4.10 6.03 -4.53
CA LEU A 72 3.06 5.48 -5.39
C LEU A 72 2.06 6.53 -5.89
N GLU A 73 1.89 7.63 -5.17
CA GLU A 73 0.98 8.73 -5.54
C GLU A 73 1.18 9.24 -6.99
N PRO A 74 2.42 9.51 -7.48
CA PRO A 74 2.61 9.95 -8.86
C PRO A 74 2.43 8.84 -9.90
N ALA A 75 2.53 7.57 -9.51
CA ALA A 75 2.43 6.45 -10.43
C ALA A 75 0.97 6.05 -10.73
N VAL A 76 0.04 6.30 -9.80
CA VAL A 76 -1.36 5.90 -9.92
C VAL A 76 -2.20 7.00 -10.58
N CYS A 77 -3.07 6.64 -11.52
CA CYS A 77 -3.98 7.58 -12.19
C CYS A 77 -5.20 7.95 -11.29
N LEU A 78 -4.97 8.65 -10.18
CA LEU A 78 -6.01 9.04 -9.21
C LEU A 78 -7.17 9.85 -9.83
N HIS A 79 -6.91 10.57 -10.91
CA HIS A 79 -7.91 11.35 -11.65
C HIS A 79 -9.02 10.49 -12.27
N LYS A 80 -8.75 9.22 -12.57
CA LYS A 80 -9.74 8.31 -13.17
C LYS A 80 -10.72 7.73 -12.15
N TYR A 81 -10.41 7.87 -10.87
CA TYR A 81 -11.17 7.27 -9.77
C TYR A 81 -11.71 8.34 -8.81
N PRO A 82 -12.63 9.23 -9.25
CA PRO A 82 -13.23 10.21 -8.35
C PRO A 82 -14.02 9.51 -7.24
N LYS A 83 -13.99 10.07 -6.01
CA LYS A 83 -14.70 9.54 -4.83
C LYS A 83 -14.37 8.09 -4.46
N SER A 84 -13.24 7.58 -4.93
CA SER A 84 -12.81 6.22 -4.72
C SER A 84 -11.63 6.20 -3.76
N GLN A 85 -11.55 5.15 -2.95
CA GLN A 85 -10.45 4.91 -2.02
C GLN A 85 -9.74 3.62 -2.39
N ILE A 86 -8.44 3.72 -2.64
CA ILE A 86 -7.54 2.60 -2.90
C ILE A 86 -6.72 2.40 -1.63
N ASN A 87 -6.95 1.28 -0.95
CA ASN A 87 -6.22 0.94 0.26
C ASN A 87 -5.21 -0.17 -0.02
N ILE A 88 -3.96 0.09 0.34
CA ILE A 88 -2.83 -0.83 0.18
C ILE A 88 -2.39 -1.31 1.56
N PHE A 89 -2.55 -2.59 1.84
CA PHE A 89 -2.08 -3.20 3.08
C PHE A 89 -0.81 -4.00 2.80
N ILE A 90 0.30 -3.55 3.39
CA ILE A 90 1.59 -4.23 3.29
C ILE A 90 1.84 -4.91 4.63
N THR A 91 1.84 -6.24 4.63
CA THR A 91 2.23 -7.03 5.79
C THR A 91 3.56 -7.73 5.52
N VAL A 92 4.59 -7.30 6.24
CA VAL A 92 5.92 -7.90 6.15
C VAL A 92 5.98 -9.09 7.09
N LEU A 93 6.23 -10.29 6.56
CA LEU A 93 6.40 -11.53 7.35
C LEU A 93 7.86 -11.75 7.75
N GLN A 94 8.80 -11.29 6.95
CA GLN A 94 10.23 -11.36 7.23
C GLN A 94 10.94 -10.22 6.48
N HIS A 95 11.94 -9.59 7.12
CA HIS A 95 12.79 -8.61 6.44
C HIS A 95 14.27 -8.85 6.72
N ASP A 96 15.10 -8.58 5.72
CA ASP A 96 16.57 -8.64 5.81
C ASP A 96 17.20 -7.29 5.42
N GLY A 97 16.54 -6.18 5.78
CA GLY A 97 17.02 -4.81 5.55
C GLY A 97 16.51 -4.11 4.28
N SER A 98 15.92 -4.84 3.33
CA SER A 98 15.39 -4.30 2.07
C SER A 98 13.85 -4.20 1.99
N ALA A 99 13.18 -4.13 3.15
CA ALA A 99 11.71 -4.19 3.23
C ALA A 99 10.98 -3.09 2.45
N LEU A 100 11.50 -1.86 2.46
CA LEU A 100 10.89 -0.74 1.72
C LEU A 100 10.95 -0.95 0.21
N SER A 101 12.15 -1.24 -0.29
CA SER A 101 12.41 -1.40 -1.73
C SER A 101 11.57 -2.53 -2.32
N ALA A 102 11.50 -3.65 -1.58
CA ALA A 102 10.66 -4.78 -1.93
C ALA A 102 9.16 -4.44 -1.84
N ALA A 103 8.72 -3.72 -0.80
CA ALA A 103 7.33 -3.35 -0.62
C ALA A 103 6.81 -2.44 -1.75
N ILE A 104 7.58 -1.44 -2.17
CA ILE A 104 7.20 -0.52 -3.27
C ILE A 104 7.03 -1.32 -4.57
N THR A 105 7.99 -2.19 -4.88
CA THR A 105 7.97 -3.02 -6.10
C THR A 105 6.83 -4.04 -6.06
N CYS A 106 6.55 -4.64 -4.90
CA CYS A 106 5.41 -5.55 -4.74
C CYS A 106 4.07 -4.82 -4.86
N ALA A 107 3.97 -3.61 -4.30
CA ALA A 107 2.78 -2.78 -4.38
C ALA A 107 2.46 -2.40 -5.83
N SER A 108 3.45 -1.98 -6.61
CA SER A 108 3.25 -1.65 -8.04
C SER A 108 2.77 -2.86 -8.83
N VAL A 109 3.40 -4.04 -8.66
CA VAL A 109 2.96 -5.27 -9.35
C VAL A 109 1.54 -5.67 -8.95
N ALA A 110 1.20 -5.55 -7.66
CA ALA A 110 -0.12 -5.91 -7.21
C ALA A 110 -1.21 -4.94 -7.70
N LEU A 111 -0.91 -3.64 -7.78
CA LEU A 111 -1.81 -2.66 -8.38
C LEU A 111 -2.06 -2.97 -9.86
N ALA A 112 -1.01 -3.36 -10.59
CA ALA A 112 -1.13 -3.82 -11.99
C ALA A 112 -1.98 -5.10 -12.08
N SER A 113 -1.74 -6.07 -11.19
CA SER A 113 -2.52 -7.31 -11.14
C SER A 113 -3.98 -7.07 -10.76
N ALA A 114 -4.28 -6.05 -9.96
CA ALA A 114 -5.64 -5.64 -9.61
C ALA A 114 -6.36 -4.90 -10.74
N GLY A 115 -5.67 -4.58 -11.84
CA GLY A 115 -6.23 -3.86 -12.99
C GLY A 115 -6.45 -2.37 -12.72
N ILE A 116 -5.69 -1.78 -11.79
CA ILE A 116 -5.73 -0.35 -11.52
C ILE A 116 -4.88 0.36 -12.57
N GLU A 117 -5.41 1.44 -13.15
CA GLU A 117 -4.68 2.21 -14.14
C GLU A 117 -3.54 3.02 -13.49
N MET A 118 -2.32 2.71 -13.90
CA MET A 118 -1.08 3.37 -13.47
C MET A 118 -0.36 3.92 -14.71
N TYR A 119 0.38 5.02 -14.52
CA TYR A 119 1.23 5.57 -15.58
C TYR A 119 2.45 4.69 -15.85
N ASP A 120 3.07 4.18 -14.79
CA ASP A 120 4.23 3.31 -14.87
C ASP A 120 4.35 2.42 -13.61
N LEU A 121 5.17 1.38 -13.68
CA LEU A 121 5.51 0.53 -12.55
C LEU A 121 6.63 1.17 -11.74
N VAL A 122 6.41 1.35 -10.44
CA VAL A 122 7.46 1.82 -9.52
C VAL A 122 8.34 0.66 -9.10
N VAL A 123 9.65 0.81 -9.26
CA VAL A 123 10.66 -0.15 -8.82
C VAL A 123 11.64 0.58 -7.92
N ALA A 124 11.96 -0.03 -6.78
CA ALA A 124 12.94 0.49 -5.84
C ALA A 124 13.97 -0.60 -5.53
N SER A 125 15.23 -0.21 -5.38
CA SER A 125 16.33 -1.10 -4.99
C SER A 125 17.21 -0.40 -3.95
N SER A 126 17.75 -1.19 -3.02
CA SER A 126 18.72 -0.75 -2.03
C SER A 126 20.13 -1.19 -2.46
N ALA A 127 21.12 -0.31 -2.31
CA ALA A 127 22.52 -0.55 -2.68
C ALA A 127 23.31 -1.28 -1.60
#